data_AF-A0A545BAY0-F1
#
_entry.id   AF-A0A545BAY0-F1
#
_cell.length_a   1.000
_cell.length_b   1.000
_cell.length_c   1.000
_cell.angle_alpha   90.00
_cell.angle_beta   90.00
_cell.angle_gamma   90.00
#
_symmetry.space_group_name_H-M   'P 1'
#
loop_
_entity.id
_entity.type
_entity.pdbx_description
1 polymer ?
#
loop_
_entity_poly.entity_id
_entity_poly.type
_entity_poly.pdbx_seq_one_letter_code
_entity_poly.pdbx_strand_id
1 'polypeptide(L)' 'MAPVTRTGRRSKGDRKFVGFRIATPKADAMDQIAKAEGYQYVSDWLSDLVEERLANTKLHAVPQQEEFPLGRLAS' A
#
# COMPACT_ATOMS: atom_id res chain seq x y z
N MET A 1 14.03 -21.63 -29.62
CA MET A 1 13.98 -20.56 -28.60
C MET A 1 13.28 -21.15 -27.37
N ALA A 2 14.03 -21.51 -26.33
CA ALA A 2 13.46 -22.20 -25.17
C ALA A 2 12.67 -21.20 -24.29
N PRO A 3 11.52 -21.59 -23.70
CA PRO A 3 10.77 -20.73 -22.81
C PRO A 3 11.60 -20.43 -21.56
N VAL A 4 11.74 -19.15 -21.22
CA VAL A 4 12.37 -18.71 -19.97
C VAL A 4 11.43 -19.12 -18.83
N THR A 5 11.69 -20.27 -18.21
CA THR A 5 11.04 -20.66 -16.97
C THR A 5 11.42 -19.63 -15.91
N ARG A 6 10.47 -18.79 -15.50
CA ARG A 6 10.60 -17.96 -14.30
C ARG A 6 10.98 -18.88 -13.15
N THR A 7 12.26 -18.89 -12.77
CA THR A 7 12.76 -19.52 -11.54
C THR A 7 11.83 -19.10 -10.41
N GLY A 8 11.16 -20.08 -9.79
CA GLY A 8 10.09 -19.87 -8.83
C GLY A 8 10.50 -18.82 -7.79
N ARG A 9 9.94 -17.62 -7.90
CA ARG A 9 10.08 -16.59 -6.88
C ARG A 9 9.55 -17.21 -5.60
N ARG A 10 10.36 -17.24 -4.53
CA ARG A 10 9.93 -17.73 -3.20
C ARG A 10 8.51 -17.23 -2.94
N SER A 11 7.63 -18.15 -2.53
CA SER A 11 6.29 -17.82 -2.06
C SER A 11 6.41 -16.61 -1.15
N LYS A 12 5.68 -15.57 -1.51
CA LYS A 12 5.83 -14.22 -0.98
C LYS A 12 5.21 -14.09 0.44
N GLY A 13 4.92 -15.22 1.11
CA GLY A 13 4.21 -15.33 2.38
C GLY A 13 2.71 -15.05 2.24
N ASP A 14 1.98 -15.16 3.35
CA ASP A 14 0.59 -14.70 3.44
C ASP A 14 0.55 -13.18 3.20
N ARG A 15 -0.27 -12.76 2.24
CA ARG A 15 -0.42 -11.36 1.85
C ARG A 15 -1.88 -11.00 1.72
N LYS A 16 -2.24 -9.85 2.27
CA LYS A 16 -3.53 -9.22 2.02
C LYS A 16 -3.38 -8.22 0.88
N PHE A 17 -4.26 -8.30 -0.12
CA PHE A 17 -4.38 -7.26 -1.12
C PHE A 17 -5.02 -6.02 -0.49
N VAL A 18 -4.35 -4.87 -0.61
CA VAL A 18 -4.87 -3.57 -0.17
C VAL A 18 -4.88 -2.66 -1.39
N GLY A 19 -6.07 -2.36 -1.90
CA GLY A 19 -6.28 -1.46 -3.03
C GLY A 19 -7.16 -0.29 -2.61
N PHE A 20 -6.89 0.88 -3.18
CA PHE A 20 -7.68 2.09 -2.98
C PHE A 20 -7.75 2.90 -4.28
N ARG A 21 -8.77 3.73 -4.41
CA ARG A 21 -8.91 4.64 -5.55
C ARG A 21 -8.30 5.99 -5.19
N ILE A 22 -7.54 6.56 -6.12
CA ILE A 22 -7.00 7.91 -6.05
C ILE A 22 -7.37 8.68 -7.30
N ALA A 23 -7.35 10.01 -7.20
CA ALA A 23 -7.55 10.87 -8.36
C ALA A 23 -6.43 10.63 -9.39
N THR A 24 -6.78 10.56 -10.67
CA THR A 24 -5.85 10.30 -11.79
C THR A 24 -4.60 11.18 -11.74
N PRO A 25 -4.68 12.51 -11.50
CA PRO A 25 -3.47 13.34 -11.44
C PRO A 25 -2.47 12.93 -10.35
N LYS A 26 -2.97 12.39 -9.24
CA LYS A 26 -2.12 11.88 -8.16
C LYS A 26 -1.49 10.54 -8.54
N ALA A 27 -2.22 9.67 -9.24
CA ALA A 27 -1.68 8.42 -9.75
C ALA A 27 -0.53 8.66 -10.73
N ASP A 28 -0.69 9.64 -11.63
CA ASP A 28 0.34 10.03 -12.60
C ASP A 28 1.59 10.57 -11.88
N ALA A 29 1.40 11.41 -10.86
CA ALA A 29 2.50 11.91 -10.04
C ALA A 29 3.26 10.78 -9.31
N MET A 30 2.53 9.79 -8.78
CA MET A 30 3.15 8.61 -8.14
C MET A 30 3.99 7.81 -9.13
N ASP A 31 3.53 7.62 -10.36
CA ASP A 31 4.29 6.93 -11.40
C ASP A 31 5.58 7.70 -11.78
N GLN A 32 5.50 9.02 -11.85
CA GLN A 32 6.68 9.86 -12.12
C GLN A 32 7.71 9.79 -10.99
N ILE A 33 7.27 9.87 -9.73
CA ILE A 33 8.16 9.80 -8.56
C ILE A 33 8.82 8.42 -8.49
N ALA A 34 8.04 7.34 -8.59
CA ALA A 34 8.56 5.98 -8.54
C ALA A 34 9.67 5.75 -9.59
N LYS A 35 9.46 6.22 -10.82
CA LYS A 35 10.47 6.15 -11.89
C LYS A 35 11.70 7.00 -11.59
N ALA A 36 11.51 8.21 -11.08
CA ALA A 36 12.61 9.10 -10.72
C ALA A 36 13.49 8.53 -9.60
N GLU A 37 12.89 7.79 -8.67
CA GLU A 37 13.58 7.07 -7.59
C GLU A 37 14.15 5.71 -8.01
N GLY A 38 13.97 5.31 -9.28
CA GLY A 38 14.55 4.10 -9.85
C GLY A 38 13.72 2.82 -9.67
N TYR A 39 12.46 2.93 -9.22
CA TYR A 39 11.57 1.78 -9.11
C TYR A 39 11.00 1.37 -10.47
N GLN A 40 10.91 0.06 -10.69
CA GLN A 40 10.27 -0.50 -11.89
C GLN A 40 8.73 -0.44 -11.82
N TYR A 41 8.16 -0.53 -10.62
CA TYR A 41 6.72 -0.54 -10.39
C TYR A 41 6.35 0.38 -9.22
N VAL A 42 5.27 1.16 -9.38
CA VAL A 42 4.70 2.02 -8.32
C VAL A 42 4.35 1.22 -7.06
N SER A 43 3.97 -0.05 -7.21
CA SER A 43 3.67 -0.93 -6.06
C SER A 43 4.89 -1.21 -5.18
N ASP A 44 6.09 -1.26 -5.77
CA ASP A 44 7.31 -1.50 -4.99
C ASP A 44 7.66 -0.23 -4.22
N TRP A 45 7.62 0.93 -4.87
CA TRP A 45 7.75 2.24 -4.22
C TRP A 45 6.75 2.45 -3.08
N LEU A 46 5.47 2.13 -3.31
CA LEU A 46 4.44 2.18 -2.26
C LEU A 46 4.68 1.21 -1.12
N SER A 47 5.25 0.03 -1.41
CA SER A 47 5.54 -0.96 -0.36
C SER A 47 6.59 -0.41 0.60
N ASP A 48 7.65 0.18 0.06
CA ASP A 48 8.75 0.74 0.85
C ASP A 48 8.28 1.96 1.66
N LEU A 49 7.47 2.83 1.06
CA LEU A 49 6.89 3.99 1.75
C LEU A 49 5.93 3.59 2.89
N VAL A 50 5.14 2.52 2.69
CA VAL A 50 4.27 1.98 3.74
C VAL A 50 5.12 1.34 4.85
N GLU A 51 6.16 0.59 4.50
CA GLU A 51 7.07 -0.03 5.47
C GLU A 51 7.78 1.01 6.33
N GLU A 52 8.34 2.06 5.71
CA GLU A 52 8.95 3.19 6.42
C GLU A 52 7.94 3.88 7.34
N ARG A 53 6.73 4.13 6.84
CA ARG A 53 5.69 4.76 7.65
C ARG A 53 5.32 3.90 8.85
N LEU A 54 5.18 2.59 8.67
CA LEU A 54 4.85 1.66 9.76
C LEU A 54 5.97 1.56 10.78
N ALA A 55 7.22 1.46 10.34
CA ALA A 55 8.39 1.43 11.21
C ALA A 55 8.49 2.67 12.12
N ASN A 56 8.09 3.83 11.58
CA ASN A 56 8.13 5.10 12.29
C ASN A 56 6.81 5.47 13.00
N THR A 57 5.78 4.63 12.93
CA THR A 57 4.48 4.89 13.57
C THR A 57 4.31 4.03 14.82
N LYS A 58 4.08 4.69 15.97
CA LYS A 58 3.65 4.00 17.20
C LYS A 58 2.19 3.58 17.08
N LEU A 59 1.94 2.41 16.51
CA LEU A 59 0.58 1.90 16.23
C LEU A 59 -0.34 1.89 17.46
N HIS A 60 0.19 1.58 18.64
CA HIS A 60 -0.57 1.55 19.89
C HIS A 60 -1.05 2.94 20.36
N ALA A 61 -0.48 4.02 19.84
CA ALA A 61 -0.84 5.38 20.17
C ALA A 61 -1.76 6.02 19.11
N VAL A 62 -2.05 5.32 18.01
CA VAL A 62 -3.01 5.82 17.01
C VAL A 62 -4.41 5.62 17.58
N PRO A 63 -5.19 6.70 17.81
CA PRO A 63 -6.55 6.58 18.30
C PRO A 63 -7.34 5.75 17.30
N GLN A 64 -7.81 4.58 17.74
CA GLN A 64 -8.77 3.82 16.96
C GLN A 64 -10.07 4.61 16.99
N GLN A 65 -10.59 4.92 15.80
CA GLN A 65 -11.85 5.60 15.68
C GLN A 65 -12.92 4.67 16.25
N GLU A 66 -13.46 5.01 17.42
CA GLU A 66 -14.60 4.29 17.99
C GLU A 66 -15.80 4.42 17.02
N GLU A 67 -16.58 3.35 16.96
CA GLU A 67 -17.76 3.25 16.09
C GLU A 67 -18.69 4.46 16.34
N PHE A 68 -19.06 5.17 15.27
CA PHE A 68 -19.92 6.34 15.39
C PHE A 68 -21.25 5.91 16.01
N PRO A 69 -21.73 6.51 17.12
CA PRO A 69 -22.94 6.05 17.81
C PRO A 69 -24.18 6.53 17.04
N LEU A 70 -24.44 5.91 15.89
CA LEU A 70 -25.65 6.14 15.08
C LEU A 70 -26.93 5.68 15.80
N GLY A 71 -26.81 4.94 16.91
CA GLY A 71 -27.94 4.45 17.70
C GLY A 71 -28.55 5.42 18.72
N ARG A 72 -27.97 6.61 18.96
CA ARG A 72 -28.50 7.58 19.95
C ARG A 72 -29.29 8.75 19.37
N LEU A 73 -29.27 8.95 18.05
CA LEU A 73 -30.01 10.04 17.40
C LEU A 73 -31.45 9.68 17.01
N ALA A 74 -31.87 8.44 17.28
CA ALA A 74 -33.20 7.92 16.97
C ALA A 74 -34.01 7.55 18.24
N SER A 75 -33.88 8.34 19.31
CA SER A 75 -34.74 8.24 20.51
C SER A 75 -35.41 9.56 20.82
#